data_AF-A0A1I7ZYN0-F1
#
_entry.id   AF-A0A1I7ZYN0-F1
#
_cell.length_a   1.000
_cell.length_b   1.000
_cell.length_c   1.000
_cell.angle_alpha   90.00
_cell.angle_beta   90.00
_cell.angle_gamma   90.00
#
_symmetry.space_group_name_H-M   'P 1'
#
loop_
_entity.id
_entity.type
_entity.pdbx_description
1 polymer ?
#
loop_
_entity_poly.entity_id
_entity_poly.type
_entity_poly.pdbx_seq_one_letter_code
_entity_poly.pdbx_strand_id
1 'polypeptide(L)' 'MTKDSQRALEYWIQKDPKNRRGCVVCKMLIVKDAGCNHMHCRNCGTHFCWICDFISDEGVPGVYKHLYDAHRTFV' A
#
# COMPACT_ATOMS: atom_id res chain seq x y z
N MET A 1 -10.83 22.66 10.26
CA MET A 1 -9.59 21.97 9.86
C MET A 1 -8.67 23.02 9.23
N THR A 2 -7.56 23.38 9.89
CA THR A 2 -6.70 24.49 9.47
C THR A 2 -5.70 24.04 8.39
N LYS A 3 -5.27 24.96 7.52
CA LYS A 3 -4.28 24.67 6.44
C LYS A 3 -2.97 24.07 6.98
N ASP A 4 -2.61 24.40 8.22
CA ASP A 4 -1.42 23.89 8.89
C ASP A 4 -1.47 22.37 9.13
N SER A 5 -2.63 21.81 9.48
CA SER A 5 -2.79 20.38 9.70
C SER A 5 -2.63 19.57 8.40
N GLN A 6 -3.08 20.13 7.28
CA GLN A 6 -2.94 19.46 5.99
C GLN A 6 -1.48 19.40 5.53
N ARG A 7 -0.73 20.50 5.70
CA ARG A 7 0.72 20.53 5.44
C ARG A 7 1.49 19.55 6.34
N ALA A 8 1.10 19.42 7.61
CA ALA A 8 1.73 18.49 8.53
C ALA A 8 1.50 17.02 8.14
N LEU A 9 0.28 16.68 7.71
CA LEU A 9 -0.06 15.34 7.22
C LEU A 9 0.73 15.00 5.95
N GLU A 10 0.75 15.90 4.96
CA GLU A 10 1.50 15.73 3.71
C GLU A 10 2.99 15.51 3.98
N TYR A 11 3.59 16.34 4.84
CA TYR A 11 4.98 16.17 5.26
C TYR A 11 5.21 14.81 5.92
N TRP A 12 4.32 14.39 6.82
CA TRP A 12 4.43 13.10 7.49
C TRP A 12 4.40 11.93 6.50
N ILE A 13 3.49 11.96 5.52
CA ILE A 13 3.41 10.94 4.46
C ILE A 13 4.70 10.91 3.65
N GLN A 14 5.14 12.07 3.15
CA GLN A 14 6.32 12.19 2.28
C GLN A 14 7.63 11.83 2.98
N LYS A 15 7.69 11.91 4.31
CA LYS A 15 8.89 11.57 5.09
C LYS A 15 9.22 10.07 5.12
N ASP A 16 8.26 9.20 4.81
CA ASP A 16 8.50 7.75 4.75
C ASP A 16 7.62 7.08 3.68
N PRO A 17 7.89 7.34 2.39
CA PRO A 17 7.08 6.80 1.31
C PRO A 17 7.20 5.28 1.19
N LYS A 18 8.22 4.67 1.82
CA LYS A 18 8.41 3.22 1.88
C LYS A 18 7.37 2.55 2.77
N ASN A 19 6.90 3.22 3.81
CA ASN A 19 5.92 2.67 4.74
C ASN A 19 4.60 3.44 4.76
N ARG A 20 4.50 4.61 4.11
CA ARG A 20 3.31 5.46 4.17
C ARG A 20 2.93 5.97 2.79
N ARG A 21 1.72 5.63 2.36
CA ARG A 21 1.18 6.07 1.07
C ARG A 21 -0.31 5.79 0.97
N GLY A 22 -0.97 6.41 0.00
CA GLY A 22 -2.36 6.12 -0.31
C GLY A 22 -2.55 4.76 -0.98
N CYS A 23 -3.70 4.14 -0.73
CA CYS A 23 -4.20 3.01 -1.50
C CYS A 23 -4.21 3.37 -2.99
N VAL A 24 -3.78 2.44 -3.85
CA VAL A 24 -3.71 2.67 -5.30
C VAL A 24 -5.09 2.93 -5.92
N VAL A 25 -6.14 2.34 -5.34
CA VAL A 25 -7.54 2.48 -5.78
C VAL A 25 -8.21 3.68 -5.13
N CYS A 26 -8.46 3.64 -3.82
CA CYS A 26 -9.31 4.65 -3.15
C CYS A 26 -8.54 5.80 -2.50
N LYS A 27 -7.21 5.83 -2.60
CA LYS A 27 -6.30 6.84 -2.01
C LYS A 27 -6.34 6.98 -0.49
N MET A 28 -7.13 6.16 0.23
CA MET A 28 -7.09 6.07 1.70
C MET A 28 -5.64 5.87 2.17
N LEU A 29 -5.22 6.64 3.17
CA LEU A 29 -3.86 6.56 3.69
C LEU A 29 -3.62 5.21 4.37
N ILE A 30 -2.56 4.52 3.94
CA ILE A 30 -2.12 3.25 4.48
C ILE A 30 -0.73 3.43 5.10
N VAL A 31 -0.56 2.86 6.29
CA VAL A 31 0.73 2.71 6.96
C VAL A 31 1.07 1.22 6.99
N LYS A 32 2.25 0.89 6.48
CA LYS A 32 2.82 -0.44 6.51
C LYS A 32 3.43 -0.69 7.89
N ASP A 33 2.98 -1.74 8.57
CA ASP A 33 3.42 -2.07 9.93
C ASP A 33 4.62 -3.04 9.98
N ALA A 34 5.05 -3.59 8.83
CA ALA A 34 6.11 -4.59 8.77
C ALA A 34 6.66 -4.83 7.35
N GLY A 35 7.37 -5.94 7.15
CA GLY A 35 7.92 -6.37 5.86
C GLY A 35 6.88 -6.66 4.78
N CYS A 36 5.64 -7.06 5.15
CA CYS A 36 4.62 -7.61 4.23
C CYS A 36 4.24 -6.66 3.07
N ASN A 37 4.52 -7.06 1.84
CA ASN A 37 4.27 -6.37 0.58
C ASN A 37 2.94 -6.80 -0.06
N HIS A 38 2.28 -7.83 0.47
CA HIS A 38 0.87 -8.10 0.17
C HIS A 38 0.00 -7.22 1.09
N MET A 39 -0.57 -6.15 0.53
CA MET A 39 -1.34 -5.16 1.29
C MET A 39 -2.83 -5.28 1.02
N HIS A 40 -3.62 -5.13 2.08
CA HIS A 40 -5.09 -5.12 2.04
C HIS A 40 -5.61 -3.75 2.50
N CYS A 41 -6.26 -3.01 1.60
CA CYS A 41 -6.90 -1.75 1.96
C CYS A 41 -8.18 -2.00 2.76
N ARG A 42 -8.16 -1.66 4.05
CA ARG A 42 -9.33 -1.84 4.95
C ARG A 42 -10.55 -0.98 4.59
N ASN A 43 -10.37 0.02 3.72
CA ASN A 43 -11.46 0.89 3.27
C ASN A 43 -12.19 0.32 2.05
N CYS A 44 -11.45 -0.12 1.02
CA CYS A 44 -12.06 -0.58 -0.25
C CYS A 44 -11.91 -2.08 -0.52
N GLY A 45 -11.25 -2.83 0.36
CA GLY A 45 -11.04 -4.28 0.24
C GLY A 45 -9.95 -4.70 -0.76
N THR A 46 -9.34 -3.79 -1.51
CA THR A 46 -8.36 -4.15 -2.54
C THR A 46 -7.10 -4.76 -1.93
N HIS A 47 -6.69 -5.90 -2.51
CA HIS A 47 -5.39 -6.52 -2.28
C HIS A 47 -4.41 -6.11 -3.37
N PHE A 48 -3.20 -5.69 -2.99
CA PHE A 48 -2.21 -5.19 -3.94
C PHE A 48 -0.77 -5.42 -3.48
N CYS A 49 0.15 -5.43 -4.44
CA CYS A 49 1.58 -5.44 -4.21
C CYS A 49 2.06 -4.03 -3.81
N TRP A 50 2.67 -3.89 -2.64
CA TRP A 50 3.18 -2.62 -2.15
C TRP A 50 4.39 -2.09 -2.94
N ILE A 51 5.13 -3.00 -3.60
CA ILE A 51 6.35 -2.66 -4.33
C ILE A 51 6.02 -1.98 -5.66
N CYS A 52 5.03 -2.50 -6.40
CA CYS A 52 4.78 -2.10 -7.79
C CYS A 52 3.30 -1.83 -8.13
N ASP A 53 2.41 -1.83 -7.15
CA ASP A 53 0.99 -1.50 -7.29
C ASP A 53 0.14 -2.52 -8.04
N PHE A 54 0.71 -3.71 -8.28
CA PHE A 54 0.00 -4.80 -8.94
C PHE A 54 -1.24 -5.24 -8.15
N ILE A 55 -2.35 -5.41 -8.86
CA ILE A 55 -3.61 -5.97 -8.37
C ILE A 55 -3.91 -7.19 -9.26
N SER A 56 -4.33 -8.29 -8.64
CA SER A 56 -4.79 -9.48 -9.37
C SER A 56 -6.30 -9.56 -9.39
N ASP A 57 -6.87 -9.98 -10.52
CA ASP A 57 -8.27 -10.37 -10.64
C ASP A 57 -8.59 -11.65 -9.85
N GLU A 58 -7.58 -12.47 -9.54
CA GLU A 58 -7.69 -13.64 -8.66
C GLU A 58 -7.71 -13.27 -7.17
N GLY A 59 -7.58 -11.99 -6.82
CA GLY A 59 -7.51 -11.52 -5.44
C GLY A 59 -6.21 -11.91 -4.73
N VAL A 60 -6.32 -12.33 -3.47
CA VAL A 60 -5.16 -12.64 -2.58
C VAL A 60 -4.17 -13.64 -3.19
N PRO A 61 -4.59 -14.81 -3.72
CA PRO A 61 -3.66 -15.79 -4.29
C PRO A 61 -2.81 -15.21 -5.42
N GLY A 62 -3.42 -14.43 -6.33
CA GLY A 62 -2.70 -13.84 -7.45
C GLY A 62 -1.68 -12.79 -7.03
N VAL A 63 -1.94 -12.03 -5.94
CA VAL A 63 -0.95 -11.08 -5.41
C VAL A 63 0.23 -11.81 -4.76
N TYR A 64 0.00 -12.89 -4.00
CA TYR A 64 1.11 -13.69 -3.48
C TYR A 64 1.93 -14.36 -4.59
N LYS A 65 1.27 -14.89 -5.63
CA LYS A 65 1.95 -15.42 -6.81
C LYS A 65 2.83 -14.36 -7.47
N HIS A 66 2.30 -13.16 -7.67
CA HIS A 66 3.04 -12.03 -8.22
C HIS A 66 4.27 -11.67 -7.37
N LEU A 67 4.14 -11.61 -6.03
CA LEU A 67 5.27 -11.30 -5.15
C LEU A 67 6.41 -12.32 -5.33
N TYR A 68 6.08 -13.61 -5.45
CA TYR A 68 7.08 -14.64 -5.67
C TYR A 68 7.73 -14.53 -7.05
N ASP A 69 6.92 -14.35 -8.10
CA ASP A 69 7.41 -14.36 -9.48
C ASP A 69 8.20 -13.09 -9.83
N ALA A 70 7.67 -11.91 -9.46
CA ALA A 70 8.23 -10.61 -9.86
C ALA A 70 9.24 -10.05 -8.87
N HIS A 71 9.10 -10.37 -7.58
CA HIS A 71 9.89 -9.76 -6.51
C HIS A 71 10.68 -10.78 -5.69
N ARG A 72 10.54 -12.08 -5.99
CA ARG A 72 11.26 -13.18 -5.33
C ARG A 72 11.09 -13.17 -3.80
N THR A 73 9.91 -12.73 -3.35
CA THR A 73 9.55 -12.63 -1.94
C THR A 73 8.12 -13.15 -1.73
N PHE A 74 7.84 -13.66 -0.54
CA PHE A 74 6.47 -13.99 -0.11
C PHE A 74 5.90 -12.93 0.83
N VAL A 75 6.77 -12.05 1.30
CA VAL A 75 6.50 -10.92 2.18
C VAL A 75 6.85 -9.63 1.51
#